data_AF-A0A2P2K2S2-F1
#
_entry.id   AF-A0A2P2K2S2-F1
#
_cell.length_a   1.000
_cell.length_b   1.000
_cell.length_c   1.000
_cell.angle_alpha   90.00
_cell.angle_beta   90.00
_cell.angle_gamma   90.00
#
_symmetry.space_group_name_H-M   'P 1'
#
loop_
_entity.id
_entity.type
_entity.pdbx_description
1 polymer ?
#
loop_
_entity_poly.entity_id
_entity_poly.type
_entity_poly.pdbx_seq_one_letter_code
_entity_poly.pdbx_strand_id
1 'polypeptide(L)'
;MKSYCFQVEEQLEYRQGKTAVRRIFSRFCTPIFLESFILTFVAEWGDRSQIATIALATHKNAVGVAVGATIGHTICTSLAVVGGSMLASKISQRTVATIGGLLFLGFSLSSYFYPPL
;
A
#
# COMPACT_ATOMS: atom_id res chain seq x y z
N MET A 1 -2.62 -30.39 -43.94
CA MET A 1 -2.58 -31.00 -42.57
C MET A 1 -1.63 -30.25 -41.62
N LYS A 2 -0.32 -30.16 -41.89
CA LYS A 2 0.66 -29.49 -40.98
C LYS A 2 0.37 -28.01 -40.69
N SER A 3 -0.07 -27.24 -41.69
CA SER A 3 -0.43 -25.82 -41.49
C SER A 3 -1.65 -25.62 -40.57
N TYR A 4 -2.59 -26.56 -40.57
CA TYR A 4 -3.78 -26.50 -39.71
C TYR A 4 -3.43 -26.91 -38.27
N CYS A 5 -2.60 -27.94 -38.09
CA CYS A 5 -2.09 -28.35 -36.78
C CYS A 5 -1.27 -27.24 -36.10
N PHE A 6 -0.43 -26.54 -36.87
CA PHE A 6 0.37 -25.42 -36.39
C PHE A 6 -0.50 -24.21 -35.98
N GLN A 7 -1.53 -23.88 -36.76
CA GLN A 7 -2.49 -22.81 -36.42
C GLN A 7 -3.30 -23.13 -35.16
N VAL A 8 -3.58 -24.41 -34.90
CA VAL A 8 -4.34 -24.86 -33.72
C VAL A 8 -3.46 -24.79 -32.45
N GLU A 9 -2.17 -25.14 -32.51
CA GLU A 9 -1.26 -25.01 -31.35
C GLU A 9 -1.07 -23.54 -30.93
N GLU A 10 -0.87 -22.62 -31.88
CA GLU A 10 -0.71 -21.18 -31.58
C GLU A 10 -1.98 -20.58 -30.90
N GLN A 11 -3.17 -21.04 -31.31
CA GLN A 11 -4.43 -20.62 -30.71
C GLN A 11 -4.66 -21.21 -29.30
N LEU A 12 -4.15 -22.42 -29.04
CA LEU A 12 -4.20 -23.04 -27.71
C LEU A 12 -3.25 -22.33 -26.74
N GLU A 13 -2.02 -21.99 -27.15
CA GLU A 13 -1.09 -21.21 -26.34
C GLU A 13 -1.62 -19.78 -26.06
N TYR A 14 -2.20 -19.12 -27.07
CA TYR A 14 -2.82 -17.79 -26.91
C TYR A 14 -4.01 -17.79 -25.95
N ARG A 15 -4.88 -18.82 -26.01
CA ARG A 15 -6.01 -19.00 -25.09
C ARG A 15 -5.54 -19.34 -23.67
N GLN A 16 -4.54 -20.20 -23.53
CA GLN A 16 -3.93 -20.54 -22.24
C GLN A 16 -3.32 -19.30 -21.58
N GLY A 17 -2.57 -18.48 -22.32
CA GLY A 17 -1.99 -17.23 -21.83
C GLY A 17 -3.04 -16.24 -21.31
N LYS A 18 -4.12 -16.02 -22.07
CA LYS A 18 -5.24 -15.17 -21.61
C LYS A 18 -5.93 -15.71 -20.36
N THR A 19 -6.03 -17.03 -20.23
CA THR A 19 -6.67 -17.69 -19.08
C THR A 19 -5.78 -17.67 -17.84
N ALA A 20 -4.46 -17.82 -18.00
CA ALA A 20 -3.47 -17.68 -16.93
C ALA A 20 -3.40 -16.25 -16.39
N VAL A 21 -3.33 -15.25 -17.28
CA VAL A 21 -3.33 -13.83 -16.91
C VAL A 21 -4.62 -13.44 -16.20
N ARG A 22 -5.79 -13.87 -16.70
CA ARG A 22 -7.07 -13.64 -16.02
C ARG A 22 -7.11 -14.27 -14.64
N ARG A 23 -6.53 -15.45 -14.45
CA ARG A 23 -6.50 -16.16 -13.16
C ARG A 23 -5.56 -15.50 -12.15
N ILE A 24 -4.45 -14.94 -12.61
CA ILE A 24 -3.54 -14.15 -11.78
C ILE A 24 -4.21 -12.82 -11.40
N PHE A 25 -4.82 -12.15 -12.38
CA PHE A 25 -5.54 -10.90 -12.15
C PHE A 25 -6.74 -11.10 -11.23
N SER A 26 -7.52 -12.19 -11.37
CA SER A 26 -8.63 -12.49 -10.47
C SER A 26 -8.19 -12.84 -9.04
N ARG A 27 -6.94 -13.28 -8.86
CA ARG A 27 -6.34 -13.48 -7.53
C ARG A 27 -5.85 -12.18 -6.92
N PHE A 28 -5.32 -11.26 -7.72
CA PHE A 28 -4.93 -9.94 -7.24
C PHE A 28 -6.16 -9.05 -6.96
N CYS A 29 -7.17 -9.07 -7.82
CA CYS A 29 -8.41 -8.31 -7.66
C CYS A 29 -9.44 -9.04 -6.77
N THR A 30 -9.01 -9.55 -5.63
CA THR A 30 -9.99 -9.91 -4.58
C THR A 30 -10.57 -8.63 -3.97
N PRO A 31 -11.84 -8.64 -3.54
CA PRO A 31 -12.46 -7.46 -2.93
C PRO A 31 -11.67 -6.94 -1.71
N ILE A 32 -11.11 -7.84 -0.91
CA ILE A 32 -10.33 -7.54 0.30
C ILE A 32 -9.01 -6.82 -0.05
N PHE A 33 -8.33 -7.27 -1.10
CA PHE A 33 -7.11 -6.61 -1.58
C PHE A 33 -7.43 -5.21 -2.10
N LEU A 34 -8.49 -5.08 -2.91
CA LEU A 34 -8.85 -3.80 -3.50
C LEU A 34 -9.30 -2.78 -2.44
N GLU A 35 -10.05 -3.23 -1.43
CA GLU A 35 -10.45 -2.40 -0.29
C GLU A 35 -9.23 -1.90 0.49
N SER A 36 -8.34 -2.80 0.89
CA SER A 36 -7.10 -2.43 1.62
C SER A 36 -6.21 -1.52 0.78
N PHE A 37 -6.08 -1.80 -0.52
CA PHE A 37 -5.31 -0.98 -1.45
C PHE A 37 -5.88 0.42 -1.56
N ILE A 38 -7.19 0.57 -1.78
CA ILE A 38 -7.83 1.89 -1.90
C ILE A 38 -7.72 2.65 -0.57
N LEU A 39 -7.97 2.01 0.57
CA LEU A 39 -7.85 2.64 1.88
C LEU A 39 -6.43 3.15 2.14
N THR A 40 -5.41 2.34 1.92
CA THR A 40 -4.01 2.73 2.10
C THR A 40 -3.59 3.79 1.08
N PHE A 41 -3.98 3.64 -0.18
CA PHE A 41 -3.65 4.60 -1.23
C PHE A 41 -4.21 5.98 -0.94
N VAL A 42 -5.48 6.07 -0.54
CA VAL A 42 -6.13 7.34 -0.19
C VAL A 42 -5.53 7.91 1.10
N ALA A 43 -5.22 7.08 2.09
CA ALA A 43 -4.61 7.53 3.34
C ALA A 43 -3.21 8.13 3.14
N GLU A 44 -2.43 7.55 2.22
CA GLU A 44 -1.05 7.97 1.94
C GLU A 44 -0.96 8.97 0.77
N TRP A 45 -2.06 9.29 0.10
CA TRP A 45 -2.02 10.14 -1.09
C TRP A 45 -1.55 11.55 -0.74
N GLY A 46 -0.38 11.93 -1.24
CA GLY A 46 0.18 13.26 -0.98
C GLY A 46 0.78 13.42 0.41
N ASP A 47 1.14 12.32 1.08
CA ASP A 47 1.82 12.40 2.37
C ASP A 47 3.18 13.12 2.27
N ARG A 48 3.60 13.71 3.38
CA ARG A 48 4.86 14.45 3.51
C ARG A 48 6.06 13.57 3.16
N SER A 49 6.00 12.26 3.39
CA SER A 49 7.04 11.31 3.00
C SER A 49 7.26 11.25 1.48
N GLN A 50 6.22 11.45 0.66
CA GLN A 50 6.32 11.43 -0.80
C GLN A 50 7.05 12.67 -1.31
N ILE A 51 6.70 13.86 -0.80
CA ILE A 51 7.38 15.12 -1.12
C ILE A 51 8.84 15.06 -0.67
N ALA A 52 9.11 14.52 0.52
CA ALA A 52 10.48 14.33 1.01
C ALA A 52 11.28 13.35 0.13
N THR A 53 10.65 12.28 -0.36
CA THR A 53 11.28 11.31 -1.27
C THR A 53 11.62 11.95 -2.61
N ILE A 54 10.70 12.73 -3.19
CA ILE A 54 10.93 13.47 -4.45
C ILE A 54 12.07 14.47 -4.25
N ALA A 55 12.05 15.25 -3.16
CA ALA A 55 13.13 16.18 -2.83
C ALA A 55 14.47 15.48 -2.63
N LEU A 56 14.51 14.29 -2.01
CA LEU A 56 15.75 13.55 -1.86
C LEU A 56 16.23 12.96 -3.21
N ALA A 57 15.30 12.52 -4.07
CA ALA A 57 15.60 11.97 -5.38
C ALA A 57 16.15 13.01 -6.37
N THR A 58 15.84 14.30 -6.19
CA THR A 58 16.46 15.38 -7.00
C THR A 58 17.91 15.65 -6.59
N HIS A 59 18.27 15.42 -5.33
CA HIS A 59 19.62 15.67 -4.79
C HIS A 59 20.53 14.42 -4.76
N LYS A 60 19.99 13.21 -4.92
CA LYS A 60 20.71 11.93 -4.85
C LYS A 60 20.34 11.02 -6.02
N ASN A 61 20.92 9.80 -6.07
CA ASN A 61 20.54 8.81 -7.07
C ASN A 61 19.07 8.38 -6.86
N ALA A 62 18.22 8.71 -7.83
CA ALA A 62 16.78 8.44 -7.77
C ALA A 62 16.45 6.95 -7.58
N VAL A 63 17.23 6.03 -8.17
CA VAL A 63 17.01 4.58 -8.02
C VAL A 63 17.32 4.15 -6.58
N GLY A 64 18.42 4.65 -6.00
CA GLY A 64 18.78 4.36 -4.61
C GLY A 64 17.74 4.87 -3.61
N VAL A 65 17.21 6.07 -3.86
CA VAL A 65 16.13 6.66 -3.04
C VAL A 65 14.83 5.87 -3.17
N ALA A 66 14.44 5.48 -4.37
CA ALA A 66 13.23 4.68 -4.59
C ALA A 66 13.30 3.31 -3.91
N VAL A 67 14.44 2.62 -4.01
CA VAL A 67 14.65 1.32 -3.35
C VAL A 67 14.64 1.48 -1.83
N GLY A 68 15.35 2.47 -1.29
CA GLY A 68 15.37 2.75 0.14
C GLY A 68 13.99 3.08 0.71
N ALA A 69 13.24 3.96 0.02
CA ALA A 69 11.88 4.33 0.40
C ALA A 69 10.94 3.11 0.36
N THR A 70 11.03 2.28 -0.68
CA THR A 70 10.20 1.07 -0.81
C THR A 70 10.48 0.08 0.32
N ILE A 71 11.76 -0.19 0.64
CA ILE A 71 12.14 -1.09 1.72
C ILE A 71 11.68 -0.54 3.07
N GLY A 72 11.96 0.74 3.34
CA GLY A 72 11.56 1.39 4.58
C GLY A 72 10.05 1.35 4.80
N HIS A 73 9.28 1.68 3.76
CA HIS A 73 7.82 1.64 3.81
C HIS A 73 7.31 0.21 3.99
N THR A 74 7.86 -0.77 3.27
CA THR A 74 7.50 -2.19 3.42
C THR A 74 7.70 -2.67 4.86
N ILE A 75 8.82 -2.32 5.50
CA ILE A 75 9.11 -2.67 6.89
C ILE A 75 8.11 -1.98 7.83
N CYS A 76 7.91 -0.67 7.66
CA CYS A 76 6.96 0.11 8.47
C CYS A 76 5.55 -0.47 8.41
N THR A 77 5.02 -0.69 7.21
CA THR A 77 3.68 -1.25 7.00
C THR A 77 3.58 -2.67 7.58
N SER A 78 4.60 -3.51 7.40
CA SER A 78 4.60 -4.87 7.95
C SER A 78 4.52 -4.84 9.49
N LEU A 79 5.30 -3.98 10.14
CA LEU A 79 5.24 -3.80 11.59
C LEU A 79 3.87 -3.27 12.04
N ALA A 80 3.32 -2.28 11.32
CA ALA A 80 2.02 -1.70 11.63
C ALA A 80 0.90 -2.74 11.54
N VAL A 81 0.91 -3.59 10.51
CA VAL A 81 -0.09 -4.66 10.33
C VAL A 81 0.02 -5.72 11.42
N VAL A 82 1.22 -6.23 11.70
CA VAL A 82 1.42 -7.26 12.74
C VAL A 82 1.10 -6.70 14.12
N GLY A 83 1.64 -5.53 14.44
CA GLY A 83 1.39 -4.84 15.71
C GLY A 83 -0.09 -4.49 15.88
N GLY A 84 -0.73 -3.96 14.85
CA GLY A 84 -2.16 -3.66 14.83
C GLY A 84 -3.03 -4.90 15.03
N SER A 85 -2.70 -6.02 14.39
CA SER A 85 -3.41 -7.29 14.57
C SER A 85 -3.29 -7.83 16.01
N MET A 86 -2.09 -7.73 16.61
CA MET A 86 -1.88 -8.12 18.00
C MET A 86 -2.66 -7.21 18.97
N LEU A 87 -2.65 -5.91 18.71
CA LEU A 87 -3.32 -4.91 19.56
C LEU A 87 -4.85 -5.03 19.46
N ALA A 88 -5.39 -5.23 18.25
CA ALA A 88 -6.82 -5.45 18.00
C ALA A 88 -7.35 -6.70 18.70
N SER A 89 -6.50 -7.70 18.93
CA SER A 89 -6.86 -8.92 19.67
C SER A 89 -6.91 -8.72 21.19
N LYS A 90 -6.32 -7.63 21.72
CA LYS A 90 -6.18 -7.38 23.15
C LYS A 90 -6.95 -6.15 23.65
N ILE A 91 -7.24 -5.19 22.77
CA ILE A 91 -7.82 -3.89 23.13
C ILE A 91 -9.11 -3.66 22.34
N SER A 92 -10.15 -3.18 23.03
CA SER A 92 -11.43 -2.81 22.40
C SER A 92 -11.28 -1.58 21.50
N GLN A 93 -11.96 -1.59 20.35
CA GLN A 93 -12.04 -0.47 19.40
C GLN A 93 -12.45 0.84 20.08
N ARG A 94 -13.32 0.79 21.09
CA ARG A 94 -13.75 1.97 21.85
C ARG A 94 -12.59 2.63 22.59
N THR A 95 -11.72 1.84 23.22
CA THR A 95 -10.54 2.34 23.94
C THR A 95 -9.58 3.03 22.98
N VAL A 96 -9.32 2.43 21.81
CA VAL A 96 -8.45 3.01 20.78
C VAL A 96 -9.01 4.35 20.29
N ALA A 97 -10.31 4.41 19.99
CA ALA A 97 -10.96 5.65 19.55
C ALA A 97 -10.93 6.74 20.63
N THR A 98 -11.18 6.41 21.89
CA THR A 98 -11.15 7.38 23.00
C THR A 98 -9.74 7.93 23.23
N ILE A 99 -8.72 7.07 23.24
CA ILE A 99 -7.32 7.51 23.40
C ILE A 99 -6.88 8.36 22.19
N GLY A 100 -7.20 7.90 20.98
CA GLY A 100 -6.90 8.65 19.75
C GLY A 100 -7.55 10.04 19.74
N GLY A 101 -8.83 10.13 20.12
CA GLY A 101 -9.53 11.40 20.23
C GLY A 101 -8.95 12.32 21.30
N LEU A 102 -8.60 11.80 22.48
CA LEU A 102 -7.94 12.55 23.54
C LEU A 102 -6.58 13.11 23.10
N LEU A 103 -5.77 12.27 22.44
CA LEU A 103 -4.49 12.70 21.89
C LEU A 103 -4.67 13.78 20.82
N PHE A 104 -5.68 13.64 19.96
CA PHE A 104 -6.00 14.63 18.93
C PHE A 104 -6.39 15.99 19.53
N LEU A 105 -7.20 15.99 20.59
CA LEU A 105 -7.54 17.21 21.33
C LEU A 105 -6.31 17.83 22.00
N GLY A 106 -5.45 17.00 22.60
CA GLY A 106 -4.19 17.46 23.19
C GLY A 106 -3.26 18.10 22.15
N PHE A 107 -3.13 17.47 20.97
CA PHE A 107 -2.30 17.98 19.87
C PHE A 107 -2.88 19.28 19.31
N SER A 108 -4.20 19.38 19.19
CA SER A 108 -4.90 20.59 18.76
C SER A 108 -4.63 21.78 19.69
N LEU A 109 -4.76 21.57 21.01
CA LEU A 109 -4.44 22.59 22.01
C LEU A 109 -2.95 22.98 22.00
N SER A 110 -2.07 21.99 21.88
CA SER A 110 -0.62 22.23 21.78
C SER A 110 -0.27 23.05 20.54
N SER A 111 -0.84 22.72 19.38
CA SER A 111 -0.64 23.46 18.13
C SER A 111 -1.18 24.90 18.20
N TYR A 112 -2.24 25.15 18.99
CA TYR A 112 -2.76 26.49 19.20
C TYR A 112 -1.79 27.35 20.03
N PHE A 113 -1.17 26.77 21.06
CA PHE A 113 -0.22 27.48 21.92
C PHE A 113 1.19 27.64 21.30
N TYR A 114 1.62 26.67 20.49
CA TYR A 114 2.90 26.69 19.77
C TYR A 114 2.65 26.81 18.26
N PRO A 115 2.30 28.00 17.75
CA PRO A 115 2.15 28.19 16.31
C PRO A 115 3.50 27.90 15.62
N PRO A 116 3.53 27.07 14.56
CA PRO A 116 4.75 26.87 13.79
C PRO A 116 5.08 28.18 13.03
N LEU A 117 6.25 28.78 13.33
CA LEU A 117 6.80 29.90 12.56
C LEU A 117 7.17 29.47 11.14
#